data_AF-A0A257ZXI9-F1
#
_entry.id   AF-A0A257ZXI9-F1
#
_cell.length_a   1.000
_cell.length_b   1.000
_cell.length_c   1.000
_cell.angle_alpha   90.00
_cell.angle_beta   90.00
_cell.angle_gamma   90.00
#
_symmetry.space_group_name_H-M   'P 1'
#
loop_
_entity.id
_entity.type
_entity.pdbx_description
1 polymer ?
#
loop_
_entity_poly.entity_id
_entity_poly.type
_entity_poly.pdbx_seq_one_letter_code
_entity_poly.pdbx_strand_id
1 'polypeptide(L)' 'MTEVTDSQIDEAILSELGPLSLKTARIVVRVGEQFDEADQAFFDRVEARIGVLIEAGRVRLFGRLADWRCSELALMPSDA' A
#
# COMPACT_ATOMS: atom_id res chain seq x y z
N MET A 1 17.35 8.56 12.79
CA MET A 1 16.48 7.82 11.87
C MET A 1 16.50 8.58 10.55
N THR A 2 16.79 7.90 9.45
CA THR A 2 16.69 8.48 8.11
C THR A 2 15.21 8.57 7.77
N GLU A 3 14.77 9.70 7.23
CA GLU A 3 13.37 9.91 6.83
C GLU A 3 12.95 8.84 5.80
N VAL A 4 11.82 8.17 6.05
CA VAL A 4 11.27 7.16 5.13
C VAL A 4 10.79 7.87 3.87
N THR A 5 11.31 7.47 2.72
CA THR A 5 10.98 8.06 1.41
C THR A 5 9.71 7.43 0.83
N ASP A 6 9.05 8.15 -0.08
CA ASP A 6 7.88 7.64 -0.80
C ASP A 6 8.20 6.36 -1.58
N SER A 7 9.38 6.27 -2.21
CA SER A 7 9.80 5.07 -2.94
C SER A 7 9.96 3.86 -2.02
N GLN A 8 10.44 4.05 -0.79
CA GLN A 8 10.54 2.96 0.19
C GLN A 8 9.15 2.48 0.64
N ILE A 9 8.18 3.40 0.77
CA ILE A 9 6.78 3.05 1.06
C ILE A 9 6.18 2.27 -0.11
N ASP A 10 6.39 2.73 -1.35
CA ASP A 10 5.91 2.03 -2.56
C ASP A 10 6.46 0.60 -2.64
N GLU A 11 7.78 0.44 -2.43
CA GLU A 11 8.43 -0.87 -2.41
C GLU A 11 7.86 -1.78 -1.32
N ALA A 12 7.64 -1.25 -0.11
CA ALA A 12 7.04 -1.99 0.99
C ALA A 12 5.60 -2.44 0.66
N ILE A 13 4.76 -1.55 0.13
CA ILE A 13 3.39 -1.88 -0.32
C ILE A 13 3.41 -3.00 -1.35
N LEU A 14 4.26 -2.88 -2.38
CA LEU A 14 4.35 -3.88 -3.45
C LEU A 14 4.88 -5.22 -2.93
N SER A 15 5.79 -5.22 -1.96
CA SER A 15 6.34 -6.44 -1.36
C SER A 15 5.32 -7.25 -0.56
N GLU A 16 4.28 -6.61 -0.03
CA GLU A 16 3.17 -7.27 0.68
C GLU A 16 2.19 -7.97 -0.26
N LEU A 17 2.17 -7.60 -1.54
CA LEU A 17 1.23 -8.13 -2.50
C LEU A 17 1.79 -9.36 -3.21
N GLY A 18 1.07 -10.48 -3.07
CA GLY A 18 1.34 -11.74 -3.74
C GLY A 18 0.41 -12.00 -4.93
N PRO A 19 0.21 -13.28 -5.31
CA PRO A 19 -0.66 -13.64 -6.43
C PRO A 19 -2.16 -13.47 -6.14
N LEU A 20 -2.54 -13.28 -4.88
CA LEU A 20 -3.93 -13.07 -4.44
C LEU A 20 -4.12 -11.65 -3.92
N SER A 21 -5.37 -11.19 -3.88
CA SER A 21 -5.71 -9.93 -3.24
C SER A 21 -5.47 -10.00 -1.72
N LEU A 22 -5.10 -8.88 -1.13
CA LEU A 22 -4.86 -8.72 0.30
C LEU A 22 -5.63 -7.50 0.83
N LYS A 23 -6.14 -7.59 2.05
CA LYS A 23 -6.82 -6.47 2.72
C LYS A 23 -5.88 -5.27 2.79
N THR A 24 -6.34 -4.12 2.29
CA THR A 24 -5.55 -2.88 2.29
C THR A 24 -5.17 -2.48 3.71
N ALA A 25 -6.06 -2.72 4.68
CA ALA A 25 -5.75 -2.47 6.09
C ALA A 25 -4.54 -3.23 6.62
N ARG A 26 -4.38 -4.48 6.19
CA ARG A 26 -3.25 -5.32 6.61
C ARG A 26 -1.94 -4.82 6.01
N ILE A 27 -1.98 -4.33 4.78
CA ILE A 27 -0.82 -3.72 4.12
C ILE A 27 -0.39 -2.45 4.87
N VAL A 28 -1.33 -1.54 5.14
CA VAL A 28 -1.05 -0.28 5.86
C VAL A 28 -0.38 -0.53 7.21
N VAL A 29 -0.93 -1.45 8.00
CA VAL A 29 -0.36 -1.79 9.32
C VAL A 29 1.03 -2.40 9.19
N ARG A 30 1.24 -3.35 8.29
CA ARG A 30 2.54 -4.03 8.12
C ARG A 30 3.63 -3.12 7.59
N VAL A 31 3.28 -2.22 6.67
CA VAL A 31 4.21 -1.18 6.20
C VAL A 31 4.60 -0.26 7.35
N GLY A 32 3.65 0.10 8.22
CA GLY A 32 3.95 0.83 9.46
C GLY A 32 4.90 0.07 10.39
N GLU A 33 4.60 -1.20 10.68
CA GLU A 33 5.46 -2.09 11.51
C GLU A 33 6.88 -2.21 10.92
N GLN A 34 7.01 -2.28 9.60
CA GLN A 34 8.31 -2.39 8.92
C GLN A 34 9.21 -1.16 9.14
N PHE A 35 8.62 0.04 9.27
CA PHE A 35 9.36 1.29 9.45
C PHE A 35 9.35 1.81 10.90
N ASP A 36 8.78 1.05 11.85
CA ASP A 36 8.55 1.48 13.23
C ASP A 36 7.68 2.75 13.33
N GLU A 37 6.74 2.90 12.39
CA GLU A 37 5.82 4.04 12.28
C GLU A 37 4.37 3.55 12.44
N ALA A 38 3.66 4.07 13.45
CA ALA A 38 2.29 3.62 13.76
C ALA A 38 1.29 4.77 13.96
N ASP A 39 1.69 6.00 13.62
CA ASP A 39 0.81 7.16 13.72
C ASP A 39 -0.09 7.32 12.49
N GLN A 40 -1.16 8.10 12.68
CA GLN A 40 -2.16 8.32 11.64
C GLN A 40 -1.59 9.04 10.42
N ALA A 41 -0.61 9.95 10.58
CA ALA A 41 -0.03 10.67 9.45
C ALA A 41 0.80 9.74 8.56
N PHE A 42 1.51 8.77 9.15
CA PHE A 42 2.18 7.74 8.37
C PHE A 42 1.18 6.87 7.60
N PHE A 43 0.09 6.43 8.24
CA PHE A 43 -0.94 5.65 7.56
C PHE A 43 -1.63 6.42 6.43
N ASP A 44 -1.91 7.71 6.61
CA ASP A 44 -2.45 8.59 5.57
C ASP A 44 -1.48 8.70 4.39
N ARG A 45 -0.17 8.73 4.66
CA ARG A 45 0.87 8.73 3.62
C ARG A 45 0.90 7.41 2.86
N VAL A 46 0.79 6.26 3.54
CA VAL A 46 0.68 4.94 2.87
C VAL A 46 -0.58 4.88 1.99
N GLU A 47 -1.72 5.39 2.48
CA GLU A 47 -2.96 5.49 1.67
C GLU A 47 -2.74 6.34 0.41
N ALA A 48 -2.09 7.50 0.53
CA ALA A 48 -1.77 8.35 -0.62
C ALA A 48 -0.86 7.62 -1.63
N ARG A 49 0.15 6.89 -1.15
CA ARG A 49 1.04 6.08 -2.00
C ARG A 49 0.31 4.96 -2.73
N ILE A 50 -0.63 4.29 -2.07
CA ILE A 50 -1.53 3.32 -2.73
C ILE A 50 -2.28 3.99 -3.88
N GLY A 51 -2.79 5.21 -3.68
CA GLY A 51 -3.43 6.00 -4.75
C GLY A 51 -2.53 6.18 -5.98
N VAL A 52 -1.28 6.57 -5.77
CA VAL A 52 -0.29 6.73 -6.85
C VAL A 52 -0.02 5.40 -7.57
N LEU A 53 0.10 4.29 -6.84
CA LEU A 53 0.33 2.96 -7.44
C LEU A 53 -0.88 2.47 -8.25
N ILE A 54 -2.10 2.84 -7.87
CA ILE A 54 -3.32 2.58 -8.64
C ILE A 54 -3.28 3.38 -9.95
N GLU A 55 -2.99 4.68 -9.88
CA GLU A 55 -2.90 5.55 -11.07
C GLU A 55 -1.81 5.08 -12.04
N ALA A 56 -0.69 4.58 -11.52
CA ALA A 56 0.39 4.01 -12.30
C ALA A 56 0.08 2.61 -12.88
N GLY A 57 -1.09 2.04 -12.61
CA GLY A 57 -1.48 0.71 -13.09
C GLY A 57 -0.64 -0.42 -12.49
N ARG A 58 0.01 -0.21 -11.34
CA ARG A 58 0.87 -1.19 -10.66
C ARG A 58 0.05 -2.14 -9.79
N VAL A 59 -1.04 -1.63 -9.23
CA VAL A 59 -1.95 -2.38 -8.35
C VAL A 59 -3.40 -2.11 -8.75
N ARG A 60 -4.26 -3.08 -8.46
CA ARG A 60 -5.70 -2.98 -8.61
C ARG A 60 -6.37 -2.94 -7.26
N LEU A 61 -7.30 -1.99 -7.09
CA LEU A 61 -8.15 -1.89 -5.91
C LEU A 61 -9.49 -2.57 -6.14
N PHE A 62 -9.94 -3.34 -5.13
CA PHE A 62 -11.30 -3.86 -5.01
C PHE A 62 -11.99 -3.14 -3.85
N GLY A 63 -12.89 -2.22 -4.18
CA GLY A 63 -13.56 -1.35 -3.21
C GLY A 63 -13.25 0.13 -3.46
N ARG A 64 -13.14 0.92 -2.39
CA ARG A 64 -12.86 2.37 -2.44
C ARG A 64 -11.70 2.69 -1.52
N LEU A 65 -10.75 3.51 -1.99
CA LEU A 65 -9.54 3.81 -1.20
C LEU A 65 -9.89 4.55 0.09
N ALA A 66 -10.87 5.45 0.04
CA ALA A 66 -11.42 6.12 1.23
C ALA A 66 -12.04 5.16 2.27
N ASP A 67 -12.30 3.90 1.89
CA ASP A 67 -12.72 2.80 2.78
C ASP A 67 -11.70 1.65 2.70
N TRP A 68 -10.41 1.99 2.74
CA TRP A 68 -9.31 1.02 2.66
C TRP A 68 -9.37 -0.04 3.75
N ARG A 69 -10.00 0.27 4.88
CA ARG A 69 -10.19 -0.69 5.98
C ARG A 69 -10.97 -1.93 5.52
N CYS A 70 -11.91 -1.76 4.59
CA CYS A 70 -12.74 -2.83 4.06
C CYS A 70 -12.27 -3.35 2.69
N SER A 71 -11.45 -2.57 1.99
CA SER A 71 -11.02 -2.83 0.62
C SER A 71 -9.84 -3.82 0.52
N GLU A 72 -9.57 -4.26 -0.70
CA GLU A 72 -8.45 -5.17 -1.02
C GLU A 72 -7.62 -4.65 -2.19
N LEU A 73 -6.33 -4.95 -2.18
CA LEU A 73 -5.39 -4.67 -3.26
C LEU A 73 -4.83 -5.96 -3.84
N ALA A 74 -4.58 -5.97 -5.14
CA ALA A 74 -3.79 -7.01 -5.82
C ALA A 74 -2.78 -6.38 -6.76
N LEU A 75 -1.70 -7.09 -7.08
CA LEU A 75 -0.81 -6.69 -8.17
C LEU A 75 -1.56 -6.72 -9.50
N MET A 76 -1.27 -5.74 -10.36
CA MET A 76 -1.65 -5.85 -11.76
C MET A 76 -0.74 -6.90 -12.43
N PRO A 77 -1.27 -7.67 -13.40
CA PRO A 77 -0.42 -8.53 -14.21
C PRO A 77 0.64 -7.66 -14.89
N SER A 78 1.92 -8.01 -14.72
CA SER A 78 2.95 -7.42 -15.54
C SER A 78 2.71 -7.90 -16.96
N ASP A 79 2.51 -6.99 -17.92
CA ASP A 79 2.49 -7.37 -19.33
C ASP A 79 3.83 -8.07 -19.62
N ALA A 80 3.76 -9.39 -19.85
CA ALA A 80 4.90 -10.24 -20.14
C ALA A 80 5.26 -10.19 -21.62
#